data_AF-X1P1H0-F1
#
_entry.id   AF-X1P1H0-F1
#
_cell.length_a   1.000
_cell.length_b   1.000
_cell.length_c   1.000
_cell.angle_alpha   90.00
_cell.angle_beta   90.00
_cell.angle_gamma   90.00
#
_symmetry.space_group_name_H-M   'P 1'
#
loop_
_entity.id
_entity.type
_entity.pdbx_description
1 polymer ?
#
loop_
_entity_poly.entity_id
_entity_poly.type
_entity_poly.pdbx_seq_one_letter_code
_entity_poly.pdbx_strand_id
1 'polypeptide(L)' 'MPAGFVIGWFAGFGMAFLIAFVILAIVGPIEFYLMYRGIRPWRFFKRRPPQLVAKIFLLEGYNAIGYYLLGALLGLLLNI' A
#
# COMPACT_ATOMS: atom_id res chain seq x y z
N MET A 1 -5.26 15.79 1.03
CA MET A 1 -4.13 15.70 0.09
C MET A 1 -3.59 14.27 0.11
N PRO A 2 -3.14 13.69 -1.02
CA PRO A 2 -2.60 12.33 -1.05
C PRO A 2 -1.41 12.20 -0.09
N ALA A 3 -1.38 11.15 0.73
CA ALA A 3 -0.32 10.98 1.75
C ALA A 3 1.07 10.98 1.14
N GLY A 4 1.24 10.30 0.00
CA GLY A 4 2.50 10.29 -0.74
C GLY A 4 2.92 11.66 -1.24
N PHE A 5 1.98 12.51 -1.65
CA PHE A 5 2.28 13.90 -2.05
C PHE A 5 2.79 14.73 -0.88
N VAL A 6 2.09 14.69 0.26
CA VAL A 6 2.49 15.44 1.46
C VAL A 6 3.88 15.00 1.93
N ILE A 7 4.12 13.70 1.99
CA ILE A 7 5.41 13.15 2.44
C ILE A 7 6.51 13.44 1.42
N GLY A 8 6.23 13.29 0.12
CA GLY A 8 7.19 13.61 -0.94
C GLY A 8 7.57 15.10 -0.97
N TRP A 9 6.61 15.98 -0.68
CA TRP A 9 6.85 17.42 -0.55
C TRP A 9 7.69 17.77 0.67
N PHE A 10 7.38 17.23 1.84
CA PHE A 10 8.06 17.60 3.09
C PHE A 10 9.41 16.90 3.32
N ALA A 11 9.51 15.63 2.94
CA ALA A 11 10.64 14.76 3.29
C ALA A 11 11.38 14.19 2.06
N GLY A 12 10.91 14.52 0.85
CA GLY A 12 11.48 14.04 -0.39
C GLY A 12 11.03 12.63 -0.79
N PHE A 13 11.25 12.29 -2.06
CA PHE A 13 10.83 11.01 -2.63
C PHE A 13 11.48 9.79 -1.95
N GLY A 14 12.77 9.88 -1.59
CA GLY A 14 13.49 8.78 -0.95
C GLY A 14 12.88 8.37 0.40
N MET A 15 12.48 9.35 1.22
CA MET A 15 11.82 9.08 2.50
C MET A 15 10.41 8.51 2.29
N ALA A 16 9.67 9.03 1.31
CA ALA A 16 8.37 8.49 0.95
C ALA A 16 8.47 7.01 0.54
N PHE A 17 9.46 6.66 -0.30
CA PHE A 17 9.72 5.28 -0.72
C PHE A 17 10.05 4.35 0.46
N LEU A 18 10.92 4.79 1.38
CA LEU A 18 11.25 4.04 2.59
C LEU A 18 10.01 3.75 3.45
N ILE A 19 9.15 4.76 3.65
CA ILE A 19 7.90 4.60 4.40
C ILE A 19 6.99 3.56 3.74
N ALA A 20 6.81 3.62 2.41
CA ALA A 20 6.02 2.63 1.69
C ALA A 20 6.57 1.21 1.86
N PHE A 21 7.90 1.05 1.79
CA PHE A 21 8.57 -0.23 1.97
C PHE A 21 8.39 -0.79 3.39
N VAL A 22 8.56 0.04 4.42
CA VAL A 22 8.39 -0.34 5.83
C VAL A 22 6.94 -0.75 6.11
N ILE A 23 5.97 0.03 5.61
CA ILE A 23 4.55 -0.29 5.75
C ILE A 23 4.24 -1.63 5.07
N LEU A 24 4.74 -1.85 3.85
CA LEU A 24 4.52 -3.12 3.15
C LEU A 24 5.15 -4.30 3.89
N ALA A 25 6.35 -4.14 4.43
CA ALA A 25 7.06 -5.21 5.14
C ALA A 25 6.39 -5.59 6.47
N ILE A 26 5.84 -4.62 7.19
CA ILE A 26 5.23 -4.86 8.52
C ILE A 26 3.74 -5.16 8.39
N VAL A 27 2.99 -4.28 7.72
CA VAL A 27 1.53 -4.36 7.64
C VAL A 27 1.10 -5.34 6.57
N GLY A 28 1.83 -5.45 5.46
CA GLY A 28 1.48 -6.34 4.35
C GLY A 28 1.24 -7.80 4.76
N PRO A 29 2.16 -8.47 5.49
CA PRO A 29 1.96 -9.83 5.96
C PRO A 29 0.76 -9.99 6.91
N ILE A 30 0.57 -9.01 7.80
CA ILE A 30 -0.55 -9.01 8.76
C ILE A 30 -1.87 -8.89 8.01
N GLU A 31 -1.97 -7.95 7.08
CA GLU A 31 -3.17 -7.71 6.27
C GLU A 31 -3.50 -8.94 5.42
N PHE A 32 -2.49 -9.51 4.75
CA PHE A 32 -2.66 -10.72 3.96
C PHE A 32 -3.14 -11.91 4.81
N TYR A 33 -2.62 -12.06 6.03
CA TYR A 33 -3.08 -13.08 6.97
C TYR A 33 -4.55 -12.87 7.38
N LEU A 34 -4.94 -11.63 7.71
CA LEU A 34 -6.31 -11.29 8.06
C LEU A 34 -7.28 -11.53 6.89
N MET A 35 -6.86 -11.21 5.67
CA MET A 35 -7.60 -11.49 4.43
C MET A 35 -7.77 -13.00 4.23
N TYR A 36 -6.70 -13.78 4.36
CA TYR A 36 -6.74 -15.24 4.20
C TYR A 36 -7.67 -15.90 5.23
N ARG A 37 -7.66 -15.42 6.48
CA ARG A 37 -8.56 -15.91 7.54
C ARG A 37 -9.99 -15.37 7.42
N GLY A 38 -10.24 -14.38 6.57
CA GLY A 38 -11.53 -13.72 6.45
C GLY A 38 -11.96 -12.99 7.72
N ILE A 39 -11.00 -12.47 8.49
CA ILE A 39 -11.25 -11.68 9.71
C ILE A 39 -11.72 -10.28 9.28
N ARG A 40 -12.65 -9.64 10.03
CA ARG A 40 -13.17 -8.30 9.68
C ARG A 40 -12.01 -7.33 9.42
N PRO A 41 -12.04 -6.52 8.33
CA PRO A 41 -13.15 -6.29 7.38
C PRO A 41 -13.31 -7.36 6.26
N TRP A 42 -12.41 -8.33 6.17
CA TRP A 42 -12.25 -9.27 5.06
C TRP A 42 -13.21 -10.47 5.03
N ARG A 43 -14.40 -10.35 5.65
CA ARG A 43 -15.34 -11.49 5.79
C ARG A 43 -15.76 -12.11 4.46
N PHE A 44 -15.74 -11.33 3.37
CA PHE A 44 -16.09 -11.77 2.02
C PHE A 44 -15.05 -12.73 1.39
N PHE A 45 -13.83 -12.80 1.94
CA PHE A 45 -12.81 -13.77 1.56
C PHE A 45 -12.94 -15.11 2.28
N LYS A 46 -13.85 -15.24 3.24
CA LYS A 46 -14.05 -16.50 3.97
C LYS A 46 -14.41 -17.62 2.99
N ARG A 47 -13.64 -18.73 3.03
CA ARG A 47 -13.77 -19.89 2.13
C ARG A 47 -13.44 -19.63 0.65
N ARG A 48 -12.82 -18.49 0.31
CA ARG A 48 -12.31 -18.23 -1.04
C ARG A 48 -10.96 -18.94 -1.25
N PRO A 49 -10.61 -19.31 -2.49
CA PRO A 49 -9.33 -19.97 -2.76
C PRO A 49 -8.15 -19.03 -2.44
N PRO A 50 -7.05 -19.53 -1.83
CA PRO A 50 -5.89 -18.72 -1.45
C PRO A 50 -5.31 -17.90 -2.61
N GLN A 51 -5.30 -18.49 -3.81
CA GLN A 51 -4.80 -17.84 -5.01
C GLN A 51 -5.60 -16.58 -5.37
N LEU A 52 -6.92 -16.58 -5.14
CA LEU A 52 -7.76 -15.40 -5.39
C LEU A 52 -7.46 -14.29 -4.38
N VAL A 53 -7.30 -14.66 -3.10
CA VAL A 53 -6.96 -13.72 -2.03
C VAL A 53 -5.60 -13.08 -2.29
N ALA A 54 -4.59 -13.87 -2.68
CA ALA A 54 -3.27 -13.37 -3.03
C ALA A 54 -3.31 -12.43 -4.25
N LYS A 55 -4.05 -12.78 -5.29
CA LYS A 55 -4.22 -11.90 -6.47
C LYS A 55 -4.83 -10.55 -6.07
N ILE A 56 -5.87 -10.55 -5.25
CA ILE A 56 -6.52 -9.30 -4.84
C ILE A 56 -5.62 -8.50 -3.90
N PHE A 57 -4.95 -9.13 -2.94
CA PHE A 57 -3.98 -8.46 -2.08
C PHE A 57 -2.86 -7.78 -2.88
N LEU A 58 -2.31 -8.48 -3.88
CA LEU A 58 -1.27 -7.91 -4.75
C LEU A 58 -1.82 -6.79 -5.63
N LEU A 59 -3.04 -6.92 -6.15
CA LEU A 59 -3.68 -5.89 -6.98
C LEU A 59 -3.94 -4.62 -6.17
N GLU A 60 -4.57 -4.74 -5.01
CA GLU A 60 -4.85 -3.62 -4.11
C GLU A 60 -3.55 -3.02 -3.56
N GLY A 61 -2.59 -3.85 -3.17
CA GLY A 61 -1.28 -3.42 -2.69
C GLY A 61 -0.49 -2.66 -3.75
N TYR A 62 -0.45 -3.16 -4.99
CA TYR A 62 0.17 -2.48 -6.11
C TYR A 62 -0.50 -1.13 -6.38
N ASN A 63 -1.83 -1.09 -6.37
CA ASN A 63 -2.59 0.14 -6.60
C ASN A 63 -2.32 1.18 -5.51
N ALA A 64 -2.37 0.77 -4.24
CA ALA A 64 -2.12 1.64 -3.11
C ALA A 64 -0.68 2.22 -3.10
N ILE A 65 0.32 1.36 -3.32
CA ILE A 65 1.72 1.80 -3.41
C ILE A 65 1.93 2.69 -4.65
N GLY A 66 1.34 2.32 -5.79
CA GLY A 66 1.42 3.07 -7.02
C GLY A 66 0.92 4.51 -6.85
N TYR A 67 -0.29 4.70 -6.31
CA TYR A 67 -0.83 6.04 -6.05
C TYR A 67 -0.03 6.82 -5.00
N TYR A 68 0.47 6.14 -3.98
CA TYR A 68 1.32 6.77 -2.99
C TYR A 68 2.63 7.29 -3.62
N LEU A 69 3.34 6.46 -4.39
CA LEU A 69 4.58 6.86 -5.05
C LEU A 69 4.35 7.91 -6.14
N LEU A 70 3.23 7.84 -6.86
CA LEU A 70 2.84 8.85 -7.85
C LEU A 70 2.59 10.20 -7.17
N GLY A 71 1.92 10.21 -6.01
CA GLY A 71 1.82 11.39 -5.17
C GLY A 71 3.19 11.93 -4.77
N ALA A 72 4.10 11.06 -4.32
CA ALA A 72 5.45 11.46 -3.93
C ALA A 72 6.27 12.02 -5.10
N LEU A 73 6.11 11.47 -6.31
CA LEU A 73 6.72 11.99 -7.53
C LEU A 73 6.18 13.38 -7.90
N LEU A 74 4.87 13.60 -7.78
CA LEU A 74 4.28 14.92 -7.96
C LEU A 74 4.82 15.92 -6.93
N GLY A 75 4.97 15.48 -5.68
CA GLY A 75 5.59 16.26 -4.62
C GLY A 75 7.03 16.65 -4.96
N LEU A 76 7.81 15.75 -5.54
CA LEU A 76 9.16 16.03 -6.02
C LEU A 76 9.17 17.05 -7.16
N LEU A 77 8.33 16.85 -8.18
CA LEU A 77 8.31 17.69 -9.40
C LEU A 77 7.92 19.15 -9.14
N LEU A 78 7.03 19.37 -8.17
CA LEU A 78 6.52 20.70 -7.85
C LEU A 78 7.39 21.44 -6.80
N ASN A 79 8.39 20.76 -6.23
CA ASN A 79 9.33 21.30 -5.23
C ASN A 79 10.73 21.56 -5.82
N ILE A 80 10.84 21.46 -7.15
CA ILE A 80 11.97 21.92 -7.99
C ILE A 80 11.63 23.32 -8.48
#